data_AF-A0A2I0FD63-F1
#
_entry.id   AF-A0A2I0FD63-F1
#
_cell.length_a   1.000
_cell.length_b   1.000
_cell.length_c   1.000
_cell.angle_alpha   90.00
_cell.angle_beta   90.00
_cell.angle_gamma   90.00
#
_symmetry.space_group_name_H-M   'P 1'
#
loop_
_entity.id
_entity.type
_entity.pdbx_description
1 polymer ?
#
loop_
_entity_poly.entity_id
_entity_poly.type
_entity_poly.pdbx_seq_one_letter_code
_entity_poly.pdbx_strand_id
1 'polypeptide(L)'
;MRIDLDFYKSLFLAFLESEKAHVTYHDLIESGVEVSIRNDLNEKFIFHMQLCIDNGLINKEKQECHNLESLGIGSSKNSQYIIDIPMRLSQKGHDFASALNNKEVFNKLKSEFKDMPFKTIFDGGQKLLNHFLKKKMDLLLAEA
;
A
#
# COMPACT_ATOMS: atom_id res chain seq x y z
N MET A 1 -2.85 14.89 -7.34
CA MET A 1 -3.42 13.59 -7.73
C MET A 1 -4.41 13.14 -6.66
N ARG A 2 -5.28 12.15 -6.92
CA ARG A 2 -6.18 11.57 -5.90
C ARG A 2 -5.64 10.21 -5.48
N ILE A 3 -6.07 9.74 -4.31
CA ILE A 3 -5.77 8.38 -3.83
C ILE A 3 -6.33 7.37 -4.83
N ASP A 4 -5.47 6.48 -5.30
CA ASP A 4 -5.81 5.40 -6.21
C ASP A 4 -5.74 4.06 -5.46
N LEU A 5 -6.92 3.49 -5.22
CA LEU A 5 -7.05 2.23 -4.50
C LEU A 5 -6.57 1.02 -5.31
N ASP A 6 -6.66 1.06 -6.64
CA ASP A 6 -6.13 -0.01 -7.49
C ASP A 6 -4.60 0.00 -7.43
N PHE A 7 -4.00 1.19 -7.44
CA PHE A 7 -2.56 1.34 -7.24
C PHE A 7 -2.12 0.82 -5.86
N TYR A 8 -2.78 1.22 -4.77
CA TYR A 8 -2.44 0.70 -3.44
C TYR A 8 -2.61 -0.80 -3.33
N LYS A 9 -3.66 -1.37 -3.94
CA LYS A 9 -3.86 -2.80 -3.95
C LYS A 9 -2.72 -3.51 -4.67
N SER A 10 -2.34 -3.04 -5.86
CA SER A 10 -1.21 -3.60 -6.62
C SER A 10 0.11 -3.47 -5.84
N LEU A 11 0.39 -2.28 -5.27
CA LEU A 11 1.58 -2.04 -4.48
C LEU A 11 1.66 -2.98 -3.28
N PHE A 12 0.60 -3.08 -2.47
CA PHE A 12 0.62 -3.89 -1.25
C PHE A 12 0.59 -5.39 -1.54
N LEU A 13 -0.01 -5.81 -2.66
CA LEU A 13 0.03 -7.21 -3.07
C LEU A 13 1.46 -7.69 -3.29
N ALA A 14 2.35 -6.84 -3.83
CA ALA A 14 3.78 -7.16 -3.98
C ALA A 14 4.45 -7.52 -2.65
N PHE A 15 4.04 -6.88 -1.55
CA PHE A 15 4.52 -7.22 -0.20
C PHE A 15 3.88 -8.48 0.37
N LEU A 16 2.59 -8.71 0.10
CA LEU A 16 1.86 -9.87 0.63
C LEU A 16 2.28 -11.19 -0.03
N GLU A 17 2.60 -11.16 -1.32
CA GLU A 17 2.98 -12.36 -2.09
C GLU A 17 4.50 -12.63 -2.04
N SER A 18 5.28 -11.76 -1.40
CA SER A 18 6.71 -11.95 -1.23
C SER A 18 7.02 -13.05 -0.22
N GLU A 19 7.84 -14.02 -0.60
CA GLU A 19 8.41 -15.01 0.32
C GLU A 19 9.50 -14.43 1.24
N LYS A 20 9.99 -13.22 0.92
CA LYS A 20 10.99 -12.49 1.71
C LYS A 20 10.31 -11.53 2.69
N ALA A 21 10.93 -11.33 3.85
CA ALA A 21 10.47 -10.36 4.86
C ALA A 21 10.55 -8.89 4.39
N HIS A 22 11.36 -8.60 3.38
CA HIS A 22 11.55 -7.27 2.81
C HIS A 22 11.49 -7.35 1.29
N VAL A 23 10.92 -6.31 0.69
CA VAL A 23 10.73 -6.12 -0.75
C VAL A 23 11.54 -4.91 -1.18
N THR A 24 12.25 -5.03 -2.30
CA THR A 24 13.01 -3.93 -2.89
C THR A 24 12.28 -3.31 -4.09
N TYR A 25 12.82 -2.24 -4.68
CA TYR A 25 12.22 -1.65 -5.88
C TYR A 25 12.27 -2.58 -7.07
N HIS A 26 13.29 -3.44 -7.14
CA HIS A 26 13.37 -4.49 -8.15
C HIS A 26 12.20 -5.47 -8.01
N ASP A 27 11.95 -5.99 -6.81
CA ASP A 27 10.82 -6.88 -6.53
C ASP A 27 9.46 -6.20 -6.87
N LEU A 28 9.30 -4.89 -6.58
CA LEU A 28 8.11 -4.13 -6.95
C LEU A 28 7.90 -4.07 -8.48
N ILE A 29 8.94 -3.80 -9.24
CA ILE A 29 8.89 -3.74 -10.71
C ILE A 29 8.52 -5.12 -11.28
N GLU A 30 9.13 -6.20 -10.76
CA GLU A 30 8.83 -7.57 -11.19
C GLU A 30 7.39 -7.98 -10.89
N SER A 31 6.81 -7.48 -9.81
CA SER A 31 5.39 -7.68 -9.47
C SER A 31 4.40 -6.88 -10.35
N GLY A 32 4.92 -6.02 -11.25
CA GLY A 32 4.13 -5.20 -12.15
C GLY A 32 3.76 -3.80 -11.62
N VAL A 33 4.37 -3.35 -10.53
CA VAL A 33 4.20 -1.96 -10.05
C VAL A 33 4.97 -1.01 -10.96
N GLU A 34 4.27 -0.03 -11.53
CA GLU A 34 4.85 0.95 -12.45
C GLU A 34 5.66 2.03 -11.69
N VAL A 35 6.91 1.71 -11.36
CA VAL A 35 7.84 2.62 -10.64
C VAL A 35 8.38 3.73 -11.54
N SER A 36 8.61 3.46 -12.83
CA SER A 36 9.14 4.42 -13.80
C SER A 36 8.40 4.36 -15.14
N ILE A 37 8.36 5.50 -15.85
CA ILE A 37 7.79 5.65 -17.19
C ILE A 37 8.83 6.37 -18.05
N ARG A 38 9.21 5.79 -19.19
CA ARG A 38 10.15 6.42 -20.15
C ARG A 38 11.48 6.86 -19.53
N ASN A 39 12.00 6.07 -18.60
CA ASN A 39 13.24 6.33 -17.82
C ASN A 39 13.13 7.42 -16.75
N ASP A 40 11.96 8.05 -16.57
CA ASP A 40 11.69 8.98 -15.47
C ASP A 40 10.87 8.26 -14.38
N LEU A 41 10.95 8.74 -13.13
CA LEU A 41 10.11 8.18 -12.07
C LEU A 41 8.65 8.53 -12.32
N ASN A 42 7.79 7.56 -12.06
CA ASN A 42 6.36 7.75 -12.23
C ASN A 42 5.83 8.68 -11.14
N GLU A 43 5.30 9.84 -11.51
CA GLU A 43 4.68 10.79 -10.57
C GLU A 43 3.53 10.15 -9.76
N LYS A 44 2.80 9.19 -10.35
CA LYS A 44 1.78 8.41 -9.64
C LYS A 44 2.40 7.57 -8.54
N PHE A 45 3.52 6.94 -8.81
CA PHE A 45 4.26 6.15 -7.85
C PHE A 45 4.77 7.04 -6.70
N ILE A 46 5.45 8.14 -7.03
CA ILE A 46 5.98 9.10 -6.05
C ILE A 46 4.88 9.61 -5.13
N PHE A 47 3.76 10.07 -5.69
CA PHE A 47 2.62 10.59 -4.93
C PHE A 47 2.08 9.57 -3.91
N HIS A 48 1.87 8.32 -4.32
CA HIS A 48 1.33 7.30 -3.42
C HIS A 48 2.35 6.82 -2.39
N MET A 49 3.64 6.79 -2.74
CA MET A 49 4.71 6.47 -1.79
C MET A 49 4.86 7.55 -0.71
N GLN A 50 4.74 8.83 -1.06
CA GLN A 50 4.67 9.92 -0.08
C GLN A 50 3.51 9.72 0.90
N LEU A 51 2.32 9.43 0.39
CA LEU A 51 1.16 9.16 1.25
C LEU A 51 1.35 7.91 2.12
N CYS A 52 2.04 6.87 1.65
CA CYS A 52 2.41 5.72 2.47
C CYS A 52 3.32 6.12 3.63
N ILE A 53 4.30 6.99 3.38
CA ILE A 53 5.19 7.54 4.41
C ILE A 53 4.38 8.38 5.41
N ASP A 54 3.61 9.36 4.93
CA ASP A 54 2.82 10.28 5.76
C ASP A 54 1.85 9.54 6.69
N ASN A 55 1.36 8.39 6.25
CA ASN A 55 0.42 7.56 7.02
C ASN A 55 1.07 6.39 7.76
N GLY A 56 2.39 6.25 7.70
CA GLY A 56 3.15 5.19 8.38
C GLY A 56 2.79 3.78 7.89
N LEU A 57 2.53 3.61 6.59
CA LEU A 57 2.16 2.31 5.99
C LEU A 57 3.36 1.49 5.55
N ILE A 58 4.47 2.14 5.22
CA ILE A 58 5.71 1.51 4.74
C ILE A 58 6.88 1.99 5.60
N ASN A 59 7.77 1.06 5.92
CA ASN A 59 9.03 1.30 6.62
C ASN A 59 10.20 0.68 5.84
N LYS A 60 11.41 1.16 6.10
CA LYS A 60 12.64 0.45 5.74
C LYS A 60 12.94 -0.62 6.80
N GLU A 61 13.76 -1.60 6.44
CA GLU A 61 14.08 -2.79 7.26
C GLU A 61 14.11 -2.53 8.77
N LYS A 62 14.94 -1.57 9.22
CA LYS A 62 15.24 -1.37 10.65
C LYS A 62 14.66 -0.10 11.27
N GLN A 63 14.03 0.78 10.50
CA GLN A 63 13.59 2.08 11.01
C GLN A 63 12.37 2.61 10.26
N GLU A 64 11.70 3.58 10.86
CA GLU A 64 10.65 4.33 10.19
C GLU A 64 11.20 5.13 9.02
N CYS A 65 10.32 5.39 8.05
CA CYS A 65 10.57 6.29 6.94
C CYS A 65 9.87 7.62 7.22
N HIS A 66 10.55 8.72 6.92
CA HIS A 66 10.05 10.08 7.18
C HIS A 66 9.94 10.91 5.90
N ASN A 67 10.61 10.50 4.83
CA ASN A 67 10.59 11.16 3.53
C ASN A 67 11.00 10.20 2.42
N LEU A 68 10.91 10.65 1.16
CA LEU A 68 11.26 9.86 -0.02
C LEU A 68 12.73 9.43 -0.03
N GLU A 69 13.64 10.29 0.42
CA GLU A 69 15.08 9.97 0.48
C GLU A 69 15.36 8.82 1.45
N SER A 70 14.62 8.73 2.55
CA SER A 70 14.70 7.61 3.50
C SER A 70 14.18 6.30 2.92
N LEU A 71 13.40 6.38 1.83
CA LEU A 71 13.04 5.26 0.99
C LEU A 71 13.97 5.10 -0.22
N GLY A 72 15.07 5.82 -0.34
CA GLY A 72 15.98 5.69 -1.48
C GLY A 72 15.51 6.39 -2.76
N ILE A 73 14.42 7.18 -2.70
CA ILE A 73 13.96 8.03 -3.80
C ILE A 73 14.54 9.43 -3.60
N GLY A 74 15.45 9.85 -4.48
CA GLY A 74 16.12 11.14 -4.39
C GLY A 74 16.03 11.96 -5.67
N SER A 75 16.49 13.20 -5.58
CA SER A 75 16.64 14.08 -6.73
C SER A 75 18.01 14.73 -6.72
N SER A 76 18.61 14.83 -7.90
CA SER A 76 19.81 15.60 -8.20
C SER A 76 19.44 16.79 -9.09
N LYS A 77 20.39 17.69 -9.36
CA LYS A 77 20.15 18.94 -10.12
C LYS A 77 19.36 18.75 -11.41
N ASN A 78 19.52 17.61 -12.10
CA ASN A 78 18.91 17.36 -13.41
C ASN A 78 18.19 16.01 -13.53
N SER A 79 18.08 15.22 -12.46
CA SER A 79 17.45 13.89 -12.54
C SER A 79 16.94 13.39 -11.20
N GLN A 80 15.86 12.62 -11.23
CA GLN A 80 15.44 11.79 -10.10
C GLN A 80 16.16 10.45 -10.15
N TYR A 81 16.36 9.83 -8.99
CA TYR A 81 16.99 8.51 -8.90
C TYR A 81 16.32 7.66 -7.82
N ILE A 82 16.43 6.33 -7.98
CA ILE A 82 16.05 5.34 -6.98
C ILE A 82 17.27 4.50 -6.64
N ILE A 83 17.51 4.32 -5.35
CA ILE A 83 18.47 3.36 -4.80
C ILE A 83 17.67 2.19 -4.24
N ASP A 84 18.11 0.99 -4.57
CA ASP A 84 17.43 -0.21 -4.08
C ASP A 84 17.61 -0.34 -2.56
N ILE A 85 16.49 -0.40 -1.84
CA ILE A 85 16.47 -0.54 -0.38
C ILE A 85 15.46 -1.60 0.05
N PRO A 86 15.74 -2.35 1.13
CA PRO A 86 14.79 -3.29 1.71
C PRO A 86 13.67 -2.53 2.43
N MET A 87 12.44 -2.69 1.93
CA MET A 87 11.21 -2.09 2.47
C MET A 87 10.27 -3.17 3.00
N ARG A 88 9.37 -2.78 3.91
CA ARG A 88 8.27 -3.63 4.38
C ARG A 88 7.03 -2.80 4.68
N LEU A 89 5.87 -3.46 4.71
CA LEU A 89 4.70 -2.85 5.31
C LEU A 89 4.89 -2.73 6.84
N SER A 90 4.34 -1.66 7.41
CA SER A 90 4.10 -1.59 8.85
C SER A 90 2.90 -2.49 9.21
N GLN A 91 2.62 -2.66 10.50
CA GLN A 91 1.38 -3.35 10.92
C GLN A 91 0.15 -2.65 10.33
N LYS A 92 0.13 -1.31 10.36
CA LYS A 92 -0.95 -0.51 9.76
C LYS A 92 -1.01 -0.70 8.23
N GLY A 93 0.13 -0.85 7.57
CA GLY A 93 0.21 -1.21 6.16
C GLY A 93 -0.41 -2.58 5.88
N HIS A 94 -0.10 -3.59 6.68
CA HIS A 94 -0.70 -4.92 6.59
C HIS A 94 -2.21 -4.89 6.82
N ASP A 95 -2.69 -4.17 7.85
CA ASP A 95 -4.12 -4.04 8.12
C ASP A 95 -4.86 -3.45 6.91
N PHE A 96 -4.29 -2.42 6.27
CA PHE A 96 -4.90 -1.83 5.09
C PHE A 96 -4.82 -2.76 3.88
N ALA A 97 -3.69 -3.44 3.68
CA ALA A 97 -3.52 -4.43 2.62
C ALA A 97 -4.55 -5.56 2.73
N SER A 98 -4.82 -6.08 3.93
CA SER A 98 -5.87 -7.06 4.17
C SER A 98 -7.26 -6.54 3.80
N ALA A 99 -7.58 -5.28 4.11
CA ALA A 99 -8.84 -4.67 3.70
C ALA A 99 -8.96 -4.55 2.18
N LEU A 100 -7.89 -4.13 1.48
CA LEU A 100 -7.89 -4.02 0.02
C LEU A 100 -7.90 -5.38 -0.70
N ASN A 101 -7.40 -6.44 -0.06
CA ASN A 101 -7.40 -7.79 -0.64
C ASN A 101 -8.75 -8.51 -0.44
N ASN A 102 -9.59 -8.07 0.48
CA ASN A 102 -10.98 -8.54 0.54
C ASN A 102 -11.81 -7.91 -0.60
N LYS A 103 -12.34 -8.75 -1.51
CA LYS A 103 -13.08 -8.30 -2.70
C LYS A 103 -14.31 -7.44 -2.38
N GLU A 104 -15.09 -7.80 -1.35
CA GLU A 104 -16.30 -7.06 -0.98
C GLU A 104 -15.95 -5.68 -0.41
N VAL A 105 -14.97 -5.64 0.50
CA VAL A 105 -14.46 -4.40 1.10
C VAL A 105 -13.89 -3.48 0.03
N PHE A 106 -13.03 -4.01 -0.84
CA PHE A 106 -12.39 -3.25 -1.91
C PHE A 106 -13.40 -2.60 -2.86
N ASN A 107 -14.42 -3.37 -3.29
CA ASN A 107 -15.46 -2.84 -4.16
C ASN A 107 -16.25 -1.72 -3.48
N LYS A 108 -16.56 -1.86 -2.19
CA LYS A 108 -17.29 -0.84 -1.44
C LYS A 108 -16.46 0.42 -1.21
N LEU A 109 -15.16 0.28 -0.94
CA LEU A 109 -14.23 1.41 -0.85
C LEU A 109 -14.15 2.17 -2.18
N LYS A 110 -14.04 1.46 -3.30
CA LYS A 110 -14.03 2.10 -4.63
C LYS A 110 -15.34 2.79 -4.99
N SER A 111 -16.49 2.24 -4.61
CA SER A 111 -17.78 2.84 -4.97
C SER A 111 -18.15 4.04 -4.09
N GLU A 112 -17.91 3.97 -2.78
CA GLU A 112 -18.41 4.98 -1.84
C GLU A 112 -17.32 5.91 -1.25
N PHE A 113 -16.04 5.51 -1.28
CA PHE A 113 -14.96 6.19 -0.55
C PHE A 113 -13.84 6.74 -1.44
N LYS A 114 -13.89 6.56 -2.77
CA LYS A 114 -12.81 6.92 -3.71
C LYS A 114 -12.33 8.38 -3.65
N ASP A 115 -13.19 9.29 -3.21
CA ASP A 115 -12.91 10.73 -3.14
C ASP A 115 -12.75 11.25 -1.70
N MET A 116 -12.69 10.33 -0.73
CA MET A 116 -12.55 10.66 0.68
C MET A 116 -11.08 10.86 1.09
N PRO A 117 -10.81 11.59 2.19
CA PRO A 117 -9.47 11.65 2.78
C PRO A 117 -8.96 10.26 3.18
N PHE A 118 -7.63 10.05 3.15
CA PHE A 118 -7.00 8.76 3.45
C PHE A 118 -7.49 8.15 4.76
N LYS A 119 -7.54 8.95 5.84
CA LYS A 119 -8.00 8.47 7.16
C LYS A 119 -9.40 7.83 7.09
N THR A 120 -10.32 8.46 6.36
CA THR A 120 -11.69 7.96 6.18
C THR A 120 -11.71 6.67 5.36
N ILE A 121 -10.87 6.58 4.31
CA ILE A 121 -10.71 5.35 3.52
C ILE A 121 -10.18 4.21 4.39
N PHE A 122 -9.11 4.47 5.15
CA PHE A 122 -8.46 3.49 6.03
C PHE A 122 -9.43 3.01 7.12
N ASP A 123 -10.02 3.92 7.89
CA ASP A 123 -10.95 3.58 8.97
C ASP A 123 -12.20 2.86 8.42
N GLY A 124 -12.70 3.30 7.26
CA GLY A 124 -13.81 2.66 6.56
C GLY A 124 -13.46 1.23 6.14
N GLY A 125 -12.28 1.00 5.59
CA GLY A 125 -11.79 -0.31 5.19
C GLY A 125 -11.72 -1.30 6.35
N GLN A 126 -11.16 -0.86 7.49
CA GLN A 126 -11.10 -1.69 8.70
C GLN A 126 -12.49 -2.04 9.24
N LYS A 127 -13.40 -1.05 9.27
CA LYS A 127 -14.79 -1.28 9.72
C LYS A 127 -15.54 -2.25 8.81
N LEU A 128 -15.41 -2.09 7.49
CA LEU A 128 -16.04 -2.99 6.52
C LEU A 128 -15.49 -4.42 6.64
N LEU A 129 -14.16 -4.55 6.78
CA LEU A 129 -13.52 -5.85 6.97
C LEU A 129 -14.01 -6.54 8.25
N ASN A 130 -14.03 -5.83 9.37
CA ASN A 130 -14.52 -6.36 10.64
C ASN A 130 -15.99 -6.79 10.58
N HIS A 131 -16.83 -6.00 9.92
CA HIS A 131 -18.24 -6.35 9.70
C HIS A 131 -18.39 -7.64 8.89
N PHE A 132 -17.61 -7.79 7.83
CA PHE A 132 -17.59 -9.00 7.02
C PHE A 132 -17.10 -10.23 7.82
N LEU A 133 -15.99 -10.09 8.55
CA LEU A 133 -15.43 -11.16 9.36
C LEU A 133 -16.38 -11.59 10.48
N LYS A 134 -17.08 -10.64 11.11
CA LYS A 134 -18.10 -10.95 12.13
C LYS A 134 -19.21 -11.84 11.56
N LYS A 135 -19.78 -11.49 10.40
CA LYS A 135 -20.79 -12.32 9.74
C LYS A 135 -20.28 -13.74 9.45
N LYS A 136 -19.04 -13.85 8.98
CA LYS A 136 -18.42 -15.16 8.72
C LYS A 136 -18.23 -15.97 10.01
N MET A 137 -17.84 -15.32 11.09
CA MET A 137 -17.65 -15.95 12.40
C MET A 137 -18.97 -16.45 12.99
N ASP A 138 -20.04 -15.66 12.88
CA ASP A 138 -21.38 -16.07 13.33
C ASP A 138 -21.86 -17.35 12.61
N LEU A 139 -21.57 -17.49 11.31
CA LEU A 139 -21.86 -18.71 10.54
C LEU A 139 -21.05 -19.91 11.02
N LEU A 140 -19.73 -19.74 11.22
CA LEU A 140 -18.84 -20.81 11.69
C LEU A 140 -19.23 -21.31 13.09
N LEU A 141 -19.69 -20.41 13.97
CA LEU A 141 -20.14 -20.76 15.32
C LEU A 141 -21.52 -21.40 15.35
N ALA A 142 -22.37 -21.15 14.35
CA ALA A 142 -23.68 -21.80 14.23
C ALA A 142 -23.58 -23.24 13.70
N GLU A 143 -22.45 -23.60 13.06
CA GLU A 143 -22.15 -24.94 12.54
C GLU A 143 -21.37 -25.82 13.55
N ALA A 144 -20.93 -25.24 14.68
CA ALA A 144 -20.16 -25.90 15.75
C ALA A 144 -21.06 -26.38 16.91
#